data_AF-A0A9X2T6P5-F1
#
_entry.id   AF-A0A9X2T6P5-F1
#
_cell.length_a   1.000
_cell.length_b   1.000
_cell.length_c   1.000
_cell.angle_alpha   90.00
_cell.angle_beta   90.00
_cell.angle_gamma   90.00
#
_symmetry.space_group_name_H-M   'P 1'
#
loop_
_entity.id
_entity.type
_entity.pdbx_description
1 polymer ?
#
loop_
_entity_poly.entity_id
_entity_poly.type
_entity_poly.pdbx_seq_one_letter_code
_entity_poly.pdbx_strand_id
1 'polypeptide(L)'
;MIGKAETALEAFVPEEIDGCAGRHLDLQIGPRRLAFTPETFILSFSLPNVHFHAVTAYNILRMRGMPLGKRDYEGRLRTISF
;
A
#
# COMPACT_ATOMS: atom_id res chain seq x y z
N MET A 1 -0.96 15.64 0.54
CA MET A 1 -1.69 14.37 0.76
C MET A 1 -0.74 13.24 1.15
N ILE A 2 0.29 12.92 0.34
CA ILE A 2 1.28 11.87 0.68
C ILE A 2 2.01 12.15 2.00
N GLY A 3 2.60 13.34 2.20
CA GLY A 3 3.29 13.66 3.46
C GLY A 3 2.43 13.55 4.71
N LYS A 4 1.12 13.82 4.62
CA LYS A 4 0.20 13.60 5.75
C LYS A 4 0.04 12.12 6.08
N ALA A 5 0.00 11.25 5.07
CA ALA A 5 -0.07 9.81 5.26
C ALA A 5 1.24 9.27 5.86
N GLU A 6 2.39 9.75 5.40
CA GLU A 6 3.71 9.41 5.96
C GLU A 6 3.78 9.77 7.45
N THR A 7 3.49 11.02 7.81
CA THR A 7 3.51 11.46 9.21
C THR A 7 2.55 10.66 10.10
N ALA A 8 1.37 10.28 9.58
CA ALA A 8 0.43 9.46 10.33
C ALA A 8 0.94 8.02 10.54
N LEU A 9 1.62 7.43 9.55
CA LEU A 9 2.20 6.10 9.64
C LEU A 9 3.42 6.07 10.57
N GLU A 10 4.25 7.12 10.56
CA GLU A 10 5.42 7.27 11.44
C GLU A 10 5.06 7.38 12.93
N ALA A 11 3.81 7.73 13.25
CA ALA A 11 3.34 7.84 14.63
C ALA A 11 3.11 6.47 15.30
N PHE A 12 3.01 5.39 14.55
CA PHE A 12 2.80 4.04 15.08
C PHE A 12 4.13 3.35 15.40
N VAL A 13 4.16 2.61 16.50
CA VAL A 13 5.27 1.70 16.83
C VAL A 13 4.96 0.26 16.40
N PRO A 14 5.99 -0.58 16.13
CA PRO A 14 5.78 -1.95 15.65
C PRO A 14 4.81 -2.77 16.53
N GLU A 15 4.88 -2.61 17.84
CA GLU A 15 4.05 -3.35 18.80
C GLU A 15 2.55 -3.03 18.66
N GLU A 16 2.19 -1.82 18.26
CA GLU A 16 0.80 -1.43 18.01
C GLU A 16 0.24 -2.13 16.77
N ILE A 17 1.08 -2.32 15.76
CA ILE A 17 0.73 -2.99 14.51
C ILE A 17 0.68 -4.50 14.71
N ASP A 18 1.70 -5.07 15.36
CA ASP A 18 1.78 -6.50 15.66
C ASP A 18 0.65 -6.92 16.60
N GLY A 19 0.26 -6.06 17.55
CA GLY A 19 -0.91 -6.26 18.40
C GLY A 19 -2.24 -6.33 17.66
N CYS A 20 -2.27 -5.98 16.36
CA CYS A 20 -3.45 -6.17 15.52
C CYS A 20 -3.61 -7.59 14.99
N ALA A 21 -2.56 -8.43 15.03
CA ALA A 21 -2.56 -9.74 14.41
C ALA A 21 -3.72 -10.62 14.90
N GLY A 22 -4.35 -11.36 13.97
CA GLY A 22 -5.45 -12.28 14.25
C GLY A 22 -6.77 -11.65 14.70
N ARG A 23 -6.85 -10.31 14.83
CA ARG A 23 -8.11 -9.63 15.17
C ARG A 23 -9.11 -9.73 14.02
N HIS A 24 -10.37 -9.45 14.31
CA HIS A 24 -11.39 -9.30 13.27
C HIS A 24 -11.33 -7.88 12.68
N LEU A 25 -11.37 -7.79 11.35
CA LEU A 25 -11.41 -6.55 10.59
C LEU A 25 -12.55 -6.61 9.60
N ASP A 26 -13.57 -5.79 9.83
CA ASP A 26 -14.70 -5.65 8.91
C ASP A 26 -14.52 -4.43 8.02
N LEU A 27 -14.51 -4.67 6.72
CA LEU A 27 -14.52 -3.61 5.72
C LEU A 27 -15.90 -3.49 5.11
N GLN A 28 -16.53 -2.33 5.27
CA GLN A 28 -17.79 -2.01 4.62
C GLN A 28 -17.52 -1.34 3.26
N ILE A 29 -17.94 -1.99 2.17
CA ILE A 29 -17.88 -1.46 0.80
C ILE A 29 -19.30 -1.34 0.25
N GLY A 30 -19.86 -0.12 0.33
CA GLY A 30 -21.24 0.13 -0.04
C GLY A 30 -22.19 -0.78 0.76
N PRO A 31 -23.04 -1.60 0.12
CA PRO A 31 -23.95 -2.50 0.83
C PRO A 31 -23.28 -3.80 1.31
N ARG A 32 -22.04 -4.10 0.89
CA ARG A 32 -21.35 -5.36 1.21
C ARG A 32 -20.44 -5.18 2.41
N ARG A 33 -20.48 -6.14 3.33
CA ARG A 33 -19.50 -6.31 4.40
C ARG A 33 -18.52 -7.41 4.02
N LEU A 34 -17.24 -7.10 4.02
CA LEU A 34 -16.16 -8.07 3.82
C LEU A 34 -15.43 -8.26 5.15
N ALA A 35 -15.47 -9.49 5.65
CA ALA A 35 -14.81 -9.87 6.88
C ALA A 35 -13.40 -10.38 6.58
N PHE A 36 -12.42 -9.82 7.28
CA PHE A 36 -11.02 -10.17 7.17
C PHE A 36 -10.39 -10.34 8.56
N THR A 37 -9.18 -10.88 8.56
CA THR A 37 -8.17 -10.55 9.57
C THR A 37 -7.27 -9.43 9.00
N PRO A 38 -6.53 -8.66 9.82
CA PRO A 38 -5.59 -7.66 9.31
C PRO A 38 -4.60 -8.20 8.27
N GLU A 39 -4.10 -9.42 8.44
CA GLU A 39 -3.15 -10.04 7.49
C GLU A 39 -3.82 -10.31 6.14
N THR A 40 -5.02 -10.89 6.15
CA THR A 40 -5.76 -11.21 4.91
C THR A 40 -6.28 -9.94 4.24
N PHE A 41 -6.64 -8.92 5.00
CA PHE A 41 -6.97 -7.60 4.46
C PHE A 41 -5.75 -6.96 3.77
N ILE A 42 -4.59 -6.93 4.45
CA ILE A 42 -3.38 -6.30 3.92
C ILE A 42 -2.90 -7.03 2.66
N LEU A 43 -2.75 -8.36 2.73
CA LEU A 43 -2.14 -9.16 1.67
C LEU A 43 -3.05 -9.36 0.45
N SER A 44 -4.37 -9.49 0.65
CA SER A 44 -5.29 -9.84 -0.44
C SER A 44 -6.07 -8.65 -1.00
N PHE A 45 -6.30 -7.60 -0.20
CA PHE A 45 -7.06 -6.43 -0.63
C PHE A 45 -6.18 -5.18 -0.70
N SER A 46 -5.57 -4.76 0.41
CA SER A 46 -4.92 -3.45 0.51
C SER A 46 -3.68 -3.32 -0.40
N LEU A 47 -2.71 -4.23 -0.27
CA LEU A 47 -1.46 -4.21 -1.05
C LEU A 47 -1.71 -4.25 -2.56
N PRO A 48 -2.52 -5.18 -3.09
CA PRO A 48 -2.86 -5.19 -4.52
C PRO A 48 -3.52 -3.89 -4.98
N ASN A 49 -4.44 -3.32 -4.19
CA ASN A 49 -5.10 -2.04 -4.53
C ASN A 49 -4.09 -0.88 -4.58
N VAL A 50 -3.19 -0.76 -3.60
CA VAL A 50 -2.16 0.29 -3.58
C VAL A 50 -1.29 0.21 -4.84
N HIS A 51 -0.81 -0.99 -5.19
CA HIS A 51 0.01 -1.18 -6.39
C HIS A 51 -0.76 -0.90 -7.68
N PHE A 52 -2.02 -1.33 -7.77
CA PHE A 52 -2.87 -1.05 -8.93
C PHE A 52 -3.02 0.45 -9.18
N HIS A 53 -3.33 1.23 -8.14
CA HIS A 53 -3.47 2.68 -8.29
C HIS A 53 -2.14 3.39 -8.55
N ALA A 54 -1.06 2.97 -7.88
CA ALA A 54 0.26 3.55 -8.09
C ALA A 54 0.77 3.33 -9.52
N VAL A 55 0.67 2.09 -10.05
CA VAL A 55 1.10 1.79 -11.42
C VAL A 55 0.18 2.45 -12.46
N THR A 56 -1.11 2.61 -12.16
CA THR A 56 -2.04 3.34 -13.03
C THR A 56 -1.64 4.81 -13.16
N ALA A 57 -1.33 5.48 -12.04
CA ALA A 57 -0.84 6.86 -12.05
C ALA A 57 0.49 6.98 -12.81
N TYR A 58 1.44 6.08 -12.53
CA TYR A 58 2.72 5.98 -13.25
C TYR A 58 2.51 5.85 -14.77
N ASN A 59 1.61 4.96 -15.20
CA ASN A 59 1.33 4.71 -16.62
C ASN A 59 0.70 5.93 -17.29
N ILE A 60 -0.24 6.62 -16.65
CA ILE A 60 -0.85 7.85 -17.17
C ILE A 60 0.22 8.91 -17.42
N LEU A 61 1.11 9.13 -16.45
CA LEU A 61 2.16 10.13 -16.57
C LEU A 61 3.18 9.76 -17.65
N ARG A 62 3.60 8.49 -17.70
CA ARG A 62 4.50 7.96 -18.73
C ARG A 62 3.88 8.10 -20.13
N MET A 63 2.60 7.78 -20.28
CA MET A 63 1.85 7.94 -21.53
C MET A 63 1.79 9.41 -21.98
N ARG A 64 1.80 10.36 -21.03
CA ARG A 64 1.84 11.82 -21.31
C ARG A 64 3.24 12.36 -21.56
N GLY A 65 4.23 11.50 -21.76
CA GLY A 65 5.59 11.88 -22.11
C GLY A 65 6.48 12.26 -20.93
N MET A 66 6.03 12.05 -19.69
CA MET A 66 6.89 12.27 -18.53
C MET A 66 8.05 11.25 -18.55
N PRO A 67 9.31 11.67 -18.33
CA PRO A 67 10.49 10.82 -18.48
C PRO A 67 10.68 9.88 -17.28
N LEU A 68 9.65 9.09 -16.98
CA LEU A 68 9.69 8.06 -15.96
C LEU A 68 10.20 6.74 -16.55
N GLY A 69 10.80 5.91 -15.71
CA GLY A 69 11.31 4.57 -15.94
C GLY A 69 10.83 3.60 -14.88
N LYS A 70 11.08 2.29 -15.09
CA LYS A 70 10.74 1.22 -14.14
C LYS A 70 11.29 1.50 -12.73
N ARG A 71 12.51 2.05 -12.64
CA ARG A 71 13.19 2.37 -11.38
C ARG A 71 12.49 3.45 -10.56
N ASP A 72 11.75 4.36 -11.21
CA ASP A 72 10.96 5.37 -10.49
C ASP A 72 9.74 4.75 -9.77
N TYR A 73 9.26 3.61 -10.26
CA TYR A 73 8.20 2.83 -9.59
C TYR A 73 8.77 1.85 -8.56
N GLU A 74 9.87 1.17 -8.87
CA GLU A 74 10.50 0.18 -7.97
C GLU A 74 11.19 0.83 -6.75
N GLY A 75 11.64 2.07 -6.90
CA GLY A 75 12.43 2.75 -5.87
C GLY A 75 13.78 2.06 -5.62
N ARG A 76 14.22 2.11 -4.36
CA ARG A 76 15.49 1.49 -3.93
C ARG A 76 15.30 -0.02 -3.70
N LEU A 77 15.92 -0.82 -4.56
CA LEU A 77 15.95 -2.27 -4.40
C LEU A 77 16.69 -2.66 -3.11
N ARG A 78 16.16 -3.66 -2.40
CA ARG A 78 16.79 -4.28 -1.23
C ARG A 78 17.62 -5.48 -1.70
N THR A 79 18.75 -5.20 -2.34
CA THR A 79 19.70 -6.24 -2.80
C THR A 79 20.67 -6.61 -1.69
N ILE A 80 21.21 -7.84 -1.76
CA ILE A 80 22.16 -8.36 -0.76
C ILE A 80 23.62 -7.93 -1.04
N SER A 81 23.90 -7.37 -2.23
CA SER A 81 25.10 -6.63 -2.75
C SER A 81 24.99 -6.61 -4.29
N PHE A 82 25.54 -5.70 -5.11
CA PHE A 82 26.51 -4.59 -4.94
C PHE A 82 25.91 -3.26 -5.39
#